data_AF-A0AA85APL3-F1
#
_entry.id   AF-A0AA85APL3-F1
#
_cell.length_a   1.000
_cell.length_b   1.000
_cell.length_c   1.000
_cell.angle_alpha   90.00
_cell.angle_beta   90.00
_cell.angle_gamma   90.00
#
_symmetry.space_group_name_H-M   'P 1'
#
loop_
_entity.id
_entity.type
_entity.pdbx_description
1 polymer ?
#
loop_
_entity_poly.entity_id
_entity_poly.type
_entity_poly.pdbx_seq_one_letter_code
_entity_poly.pdbx_strand_id
1 'polypeptide(L)'
;MDGKKSKEMLFDPKEEHDACGVGFVVNTKGVRSNKVLKDAKVMLERMDHRGACACDEDTGDGSGVMTSIPYEIYLEYAREANVVLPPLGRFATGIIFIHDRTTTIPDLMQQFSKITEECDLKLLFWRMVNVNKNCIGIVAHSEEPIIVQVFVVQKSESEESSQDTGFRSQVFLLRKYASNELSKSCYICSLCSERIVYKGLFTTKQLWNYYADLSNPKFLTHFAIVHNRFSTNTFPSWCRAHPQRMMAHNGEINTLRGNVNYCRARQSLMFSRFYTKAQISKLFPIIEQGMSDSGSFDNMMEFLCQAGDYSLPEAVMMMIPEAWHNLDPEKGEISREKWNYFKWAANSFEPWDGPALIVFSDGRYIGAILDRNGLRPARFYATSDDMVYMSSEVGVVDIQPDVKIIQKGRLKAGRLLIVDTESGQLLDDESLKSKIATKHPYDVWLKKELLICLRCIGLLRIPLNTIRESQHSSPQSLTIVASHYLGIIQKISIF
;
A
#
# COMPACT_ATOMS: atom_id res chain seq x y z
N MET A 1 -40.68 12.95 14.33
CA MET A 1 -39.95 13.98 13.57
C MET A 1 -38.62 14.10 14.30
N ASP A 2 -37.52 13.51 13.83
CA ASP A 2 -36.85 13.86 12.58
C ASP A 2 -36.32 12.66 11.80
N GLY A 3 -36.77 12.56 10.55
CA GLY A 3 -36.20 11.66 9.56
C GLY A 3 -34.99 12.30 8.90
N LYS A 4 -33.78 11.90 9.29
CA LYS A 4 -32.63 11.99 8.38
C LYS A 4 -32.79 10.88 7.35
N LYS A 5 -33.38 11.21 6.20
CA LYS A 5 -33.29 10.37 4.99
C LYS A 5 -31.83 10.02 4.76
N SER A 6 -31.50 8.74 4.79
CA SER A 6 -30.25 8.25 4.19
C SER A 6 -30.21 8.76 2.75
N LYS A 7 -29.19 9.54 2.39
CA LYS A 7 -28.93 9.84 0.98
C LYS A 7 -28.61 8.50 0.31
N GLU A 8 -29.61 7.89 -0.32
CA GLU A 8 -29.39 6.82 -1.29
C GLU A 8 -28.55 7.42 -2.41
N MET A 9 -27.27 7.02 -2.49
CA MET A 9 -26.35 7.48 -3.51
C MET A 9 -26.65 6.74 -4.82
N LEU A 10 -26.70 7.47 -5.95
CA LEU A 10 -26.79 6.86 -7.29
C LEU A 10 -25.48 6.19 -7.71
N PHE A 11 -24.36 6.61 -7.13
CA PHE A 11 -23.03 6.02 -7.35
C PHE A 11 -22.73 5.04 -6.22
N ASP A 12 -22.42 3.78 -6.54
CA ASP A 12 -21.86 2.84 -5.56
C ASP A 12 -20.35 3.14 -5.44
N PRO A 13 -19.85 3.55 -4.26
CA PRO A 13 -18.42 3.79 -4.06
C PRO A 13 -17.50 2.59 -4.38
N LYS A 14 -18.08 1.42 -4.67
CA LYS A 14 -17.38 0.22 -5.14
C LYS A 14 -17.02 0.24 -6.63
N GLU A 15 -17.57 1.14 -7.44
CA GLU A 15 -17.39 1.21 -8.89
C GLU A 15 -16.44 2.37 -9.31
N GLU A 16 -15.35 2.55 -8.57
CA GLU A 16 -14.40 3.65 -8.75
C GLU A 16 -13.27 3.28 -9.74
N HIS A 17 -13.00 4.13 -10.75
CA HIS A 17 -11.97 3.91 -11.76
C HIS A 17 -10.91 5.03 -11.75
N ASP A 18 -9.64 4.66 -11.56
CA ASP A 18 -8.56 5.64 -11.39
C ASP A 18 -7.54 5.61 -12.56
N ALA A 19 -7.26 6.78 -13.14
CA ALA A 19 -6.25 6.99 -14.20
C ALA A 19 -5.07 7.84 -13.69
N CYS A 20 -4.49 7.46 -12.56
CA CYS A 20 -3.58 8.30 -11.77
C CYS A 20 -2.17 8.49 -12.37
N GLY A 21 -1.49 9.55 -11.93
CA GLY A 21 -0.05 9.75 -12.07
C GLY A 21 0.67 9.22 -10.83
N VAL A 22 1.69 8.37 -11.00
CA VAL A 22 2.48 7.86 -9.87
C VAL A 22 3.94 7.76 -10.24
N GLY A 23 4.82 8.06 -9.28
CA GLY A 23 6.26 7.94 -9.48
C GLY A 23 7.05 8.03 -8.18
N PHE A 24 8.35 7.75 -8.28
CA PHE A 24 9.28 7.96 -7.19
C PHE A 24 10.64 8.45 -7.67
N VAL A 25 11.34 9.11 -6.75
CA VAL A 25 12.74 9.51 -6.84
C VAL A 25 13.47 8.92 -5.64
N VAL A 26 14.64 8.33 -5.84
CA VAL A 26 15.48 7.83 -4.74
C VAL A 26 16.95 8.02 -5.05
N ASN A 27 17.72 8.35 -4.02
CA ASN A 27 19.17 8.18 -4.02
C ASN A 27 19.51 6.75 -3.58
N THR A 28 20.14 5.96 -4.44
CA THR A 28 20.38 4.53 -4.19
C THR A 28 21.27 4.29 -2.97
N LYS A 29 22.12 5.25 -2.59
CA LYS A 29 23.01 5.19 -1.43
C LYS A 29 22.37 5.74 -0.14
N GLY A 30 21.08 6.09 -0.17
CA GLY A 30 20.39 6.65 1.00
C GLY A 30 20.85 8.05 1.39
N VAL A 31 21.54 8.78 0.50
CA VAL A 31 22.00 10.14 0.79
C VAL A 31 20.81 11.09 0.81
N ARG A 32 20.57 11.72 1.97
CA ARG A 32 19.46 12.65 2.17
C ARG A 32 19.82 14.01 1.60
N SER A 33 18.96 14.54 0.71
CA SER A 33 19.17 15.85 0.10
C SER A 33 17.84 16.53 -0.21
N ASN A 34 17.85 17.85 -0.32
CA ASN A 34 16.69 18.61 -0.77
C ASN A 34 16.45 18.44 -2.29
N LYS A 35 17.46 17.98 -3.05
CA LYS A 35 17.33 17.70 -4.49
C LYS A 35 16.26 16.64 -4.77
N VAL A 36 16.22 15.56 -3.97
CA VAL A 36 15.20 14.50 -4.10
C VAL A 36 13.78 15.08 -4.04
N LEU A 37 13.53 15.99 -3.10
CA LEU A 37 12.22 16.63 -2.95
C LEU A 37 11.89 17.55 -4.13
N LYS A 38 12.86 18.31 -4.62
CA LYS A 38 12.69 19.19 -5.79
C LYS A 38 12.40 18.40 -7.07
N ASP A 39 13.12 17.31 -7.29
CA ASP A 39 12.89 16.44 -8.44
C ASP A 39 11.51 15.77 -8.35
N ALA A 40 11.09 15.36 -7.15
CA ALA A 40 9.74 14.83 -6.91
C ALA A 40 8.64 15.87 -7.17
N LYS A 41 8.89 17.15 -6.82
CA LYS A 41 8.01 18.27 -7.18
C LYS A 41 7.84 18.42 -8.68
N VAL A 42 8.95 18.50 -9.42
CA VAL A 42 8.92 18.61 -10.89
C VAL A 42 8.21 17.41 -11.51
N MET A 43 8.47 16.20 -11.00
CA MET A 43 7.82 14.98 -11.44
C MET A 43 6.30 15.04 -11.27
N LEU A 44 5.83 15.45 -10.10
CA LEU A 44 4.40 15.54 -9.81
C LEU A 44 3.72 16.60 -10.67
N GLU A 45 4.31 17.80 -10.80
CA GLU A 45 3.77 18.90 -11.63
C GLU A 45 3.70 18.53 -13.12
N ARG A 46 4.60 17.67 -13.61
CA ARG A 46 4.56 17.17 -15.00
C ARG A 46 3.56 16.04 -15.23
N MET A 47 2.95 15.50 -14.17
CA MET A 47 1.87 14.50 -14.25
C MET A 47 0.49 15.11 -13.99
N ASP A 48 0.37 16.44 -14.07
CA ASP A 48 -0.88 17.18 -13.83
C ASP A 48 -1.99 16.78 -14.81
N HIS A 49 -1.65 16.49 -16.06
CA HIS A 49 -2.58 16.01 -17.09
C HIS A 49 -3.16 14.62 -16.83
N ARG A 50 -2.68 13.91 -15.79
CA ARG A 50 -3.24 12.65 -15.30
C ARG A 50 -4.14 12.81 -14.06
N GLY A 51 -4.35 14.04 -13.61
CA GLY A 51 -5.28 14.35 -12.52
C GLY A 51 -6.64 14.79 -13.05
N ALA A 52 -7.65 14.71 -12.18
CA ALA A 52 -8.90 15.41 -12.37
C ALA A 52 -9.01 16.57 -11.37
N CYS A 53 -9.77 17.58 -11.79
CA CYS A 53 -10.18 18.68 -10.93
C CYS A 53 -11.70 18.57 -10.70
N ALA A 54 -12.14 18.99 -9.52
CA ALA A 54 -13.54 19.10 -9.16
C ALA A 54 -14.24 20.22 -9.94
N CYS A 55 -15.52 20.45 -9.64
CA CYS A 55 -16.35 21.43 -10.34
C CYS A 55 -15.90 22.88 -10.22
N ASP A 56 -15.00 23.21 -9.29
CA ASP A 56 -14.51 24.56 -9.04
C ASP A 56 -13.16 24.87 -9.70
N GLU A 57 -12.64 24.00 -10.58
CA GLU A 57 -11.32 24.06 -11.27
C GLU A 57 -10.08 24.10 -10.35
N ASP A 58 -10.23 24.61 -9.12
CA ASP A 58 -9.18 24.83 -8.13
C ASP A 58 -9.09 23.72 -7.06
N THR A 59 -9.99 22.73 -7.06
CA THR A 59 -9.89 21.56 -6.17
C THR A 59 -9.45 20.35 -6.98
N GLY A 60 -8.27 19.79 -6.69
CA GLY A 60 -7.84 18.50 -7.25
C GLY A 60 -8.41 17.31 -6.48
N ASP A 61 -8.57 16.17 -7.14
CA ASP A 61 -9.11 14.92 -6.55
C ASP A 61 -8.23 14.29 -5.47
N GLY A 62 -6.97 14.71 -5.41
CA GLY A 62 -6.04 14.35 -4.36
C GLY A 62 -4.61 14.27 -4.84
N SER A 63 -3.69 14.88 -4.10
CA SER A 63 -2.27 14.77 -4.37
C SER A 63 -1.47 14.66 -3.08
N GLY A 64 -0.31 14.03 -3.16
CA GLY A 64 0.56 13.87 -2.01
C GLY A 64 1.94 13.35 -2.33
N VAL A 65 2.77 13.38 -1.30
CA VAL A 65 4.14 12.92 -1.30
C VAL A 65 4.43 12.13 -0.01
N MET A 66 5.02 10.95 -0.16
CA MET A 66 5.65 10.19 0.92
C MET A 66 7.15 10.40 0.83
N THR A 67 7.80 10.67 1.95
CA THR A 67 9.25 10.89 2.04
C THR A 67 9.84 10.12 3.21
N SER A 68 11.16 9.98 3.24
CA SER A 68 11.85 9.66 4.49
C SER A 68 11.65 10.80 5.49
N ILE A 69 11.68 10.49 6.79
CA ILE A 69 11.57 11.53 7.82
C ILE A 69 12.64 12.62 7.62
N PRO A 70 12.25 13.90 7.49
CA PRO A 70 13.16 15.03 7.34
C PRO A 70 13.69 15.45 8.73
N TYR A 71 14.63 14.65 9.25
CA TYR A 71 15.14 14.77 10.62
C TYR A 71 15.61 16.18 10.99
N GLU A 72 16.25 16.87 10.04
CA GLU A 72 16.87 18.17 10.24
C GLU A 72 15.86 19.27 10.64
N ILE A 73 14.66 19.27 10.04
CA ILE A 73 13.60 20.21 10.44
C ILE A 73 12.94 19.80 11.76
N TYR A 74 12.82 18.50 12.02
CA TYR A 74 12.17 18.01 13.25
C TYR A 74 13.00 18.28 14.50
N LEU A 75 14.33 18.36 14.37
CA LEU A 75 15.20 18.86 15.43
C LEU A 75 14.86 20.29 15.84
N GLU A 76 14.42 21.14 14.90
CA GLU A 76 14.02 22.52 15.21
C GLU A 76 12.71 22.54 15.97
N TYR A 77 11.72 21.76 15.51
CA TYR A 77 10.43 21.63 16.18
C TYR A 77 10.54 21.06 17.59
N ALA A 78 11.44 20.09 17.80
CA ALA A 78 11.71 19.56 19.13
C ALA A 78 12.34 20.61 20.07
N ARG A 79 13.27 21.44 19.55
CA ARG A 79 13.84 22.56 20.33
C ARG A 79 12.79 23.59 20.70
N GLU A 80 11.88 23.94 19.77
CA GLU A 80 10.76 24.85 20.04
C GLU A 80 9.82 24.29 21.13
N ALA A 81 9.65 22.96 21.16
CA ALA A 81 8.88 22.26 22.19
C ALA A 81 9.66 22.04 23.51
N ASN A 82 10.91 22.51 23.63
CA ASN A 82 11.82 22.24 24.75
C ASN A 82 12.06 20.74 25.01
N VAL A 83 12.11 19.93 23.96
CA VAL A 83 12.36 18.48 24.00
C VAL A 83 13.61 18.13 23.18
N VAL A 84 14.37 17.14 23.65
CA VAL A 84 15.46 16.54 22.87
C VAL A 84 14.90 15.42 22.01
N LEU A 85 15.00 15.57 20.68
CA LEU A 85 14.57 14.52 19.75
C LEU A 85 15.65 13.43 19.66
N PRO A 86 15.31 12.14 19.85
CA PRO A 86 16.25 11.05 19.63
C PRO A 86 16.68 10.92 18.16
N PRO A 87 17.77 10.19 17.87
CA PRO A 87 18.14 9.83 16.50
C PRO A 87 17.04 9.10 15.73
N LEU A 88 17.11 9.14 14.40
CA LEU A 88 16.25 8.35 13.50
C LEU A 88 16.22 6.87 13.94
N GLY A 89 15.04 6.25 13.85
CA GLY A 89 14.81 4.88 14.33
C GLY A 89 14.49 4.76 15.82
N ARG A 90 14.81 5.76 16.65
CA ARG A 90 14.48 5.77 18.10
C ARG A 90 13.25 6.62 18.46
N PHE A 91 12.64 7.26 17.48
CA PHE A 91 11.36 7.92 17.62
C PHE A 91 10.49 7.61 16.41
N ALA A 92 9.19 7.73 16.59
CA ALA A 92 8.23 7.68 15.52
C ALA A 92 7.41 8.96 15.48
N THR A 93 6.96 9.34 14.29
CA THR A 93 6.12 10.50 14.09
C THR A 93 5.09 10.23 13.02
N GLY A 94 4.01 11.00 13.07
CA GLY A 94 2.87 10.79 12.20
C GLY A 94 1.99 12.00 12.08
N ILE A 95 1.43 12.20 10.88
CA ILE A 95 0.41 13.21 10.60
C ILE A 95 -0.98 12.57 10.80
N ILE A 96 -1.81 13.27 11.56
CA ILE A 96 -3.19 12.89 11.89
C ILE A 96 -4.12 13.99 11.40
N PHE A 97 -5.15 13.59 10.66
CA PHE A 97 -6.25 14.44 10.23
C PHE A 97 -7.40 14.30 11.21
N ILE A 98 -7.74 15.40 11.88
CA ILE A 98 -8.92 15.48 12.75
C ILE A 98 -10.06 16.06 11.90
N HIS A 99 -11.04 15.22 11.57
CA HIS A 99 -12.16 15.59 10.70
C HIS A 99 -13.46 15.81 11.45
N ASP A 100 -13.58 15.29 12.68
CA ASP A 100 -14.76 15.54 13.50
C ASP A 100 -14.72 16.95 14.11
N ARG A 101 -15.69 17.77 13.72
CA ARG A 101 -15.86 19.14 14.25
C ARG A 101 -16.46 19.17 15.66
N THR A 102 -16.97 18.03 16.16
CA THR A 102 -17.59 17.93 17.48
C THR A 102 -16.60 17.50 18.57
N THR A 103 -15.60 16.69 18.22
CA THR A 103 -14.51 16.32 19.13
C THR A 103 -13.55 17.50 19.30
N THR A 104 -13.26 17.89 20.55
CA THR A 104 -12.24 18.92 20.79
C THR A 104 -10.84 18.34 20.59
N ILE A 105 -9.91 19.14 20.07
CA ILE A 105 -8.51 18.72 19.88
C ILE A 105 -7.91 18.16 21.20
N PRO A 106 -8.09 18.80 22.37
CA PRO A 106 -7.58 18.26 23.64
C PRO A 106 -8.14 16.88 24.00
N ASP A 107 -9.43 16.62 23.75
CA ASP A 107 -10.04 15.32 24.05
C ASP A 107 -9.42 14.21 23.19
N LEU A 108 -9.24 14.47 21.89
CA LEU A 108 -8.58 13.52 21.00
C LEU A 108 -7.13 13.27 21.43
N MET A 109 -6.37 14.32 21.75
CA MET A 109 -4.99 14.20 22.22
C MET A 109 -4.92 13.40 23.52
N GLN A 110 -5.87 13.57 24.43
CA GLN A 110 -5.93 12.81 25.69
C GLN A 110 -6.25 11.34 25.43
N GLN A 111 -7.21 11.03 24.57
CA GLN A 111 -7.54 9.65 24.18
C GLN A 111 -6.34 8.98 23.50
N PHE A 112 -5.70 9.68 22.55
CA PHE A 112 -4.49 9.19 21.89
C PHE A 112 -3.34 8.95 22.88
N SER A 113 -3.17 9.84 23.88
CA SER A 113 -2.16 9.67 24.93
C SER A 113 -2.41 8.41 25.77
N LYS A 114 -3.66 8.13 26.15
CA LYS A 114 -4.01 6.89 26.87
C LYS A 114 -3.68 5.65 26.06
N ILE A 115 -4.04 5.64 24.77
CA ILE A 115 -3.72 4.55 23.84
C ILE A 115 -2.20 4.38 23.70
N THR A 116 -1.46 5.49 23.64
CA THR A 116 0.01 5.48 23.56
C THR A 116 0.63 4.82 24.80
N GLU A 117 0.14 5.15 25.99
CA GLU A 117 0.59 4.54 27.24
C GLU A 117 0.25 3.04 27.33
N GLU A 118 -0.92 2.63 26.85
CA GLU A 118 -1.32 1.22 26.76
C GLU A 118 -0.48 0.39 25.78
N CYS A 119 0.19 1.04 24.84
CA CYS A 119 1.11 0.42 23.90
C CYS A 119 2.57 0.46 24.37
N ASP A 120 2.81 0.81 25.65
CA ASP A 120 4.15 0.95 26.24
C ASP A 120 5.05 1.98 25.53
N LEU A 121 4.41 2.99 24.92
CA LEU A 121 5.07 4.12 24.29
C LEU A 121 4.89 5.38 25.14
N LYS A 122 5.76 6.36 24.92
CA LYS A 122 5.72 7.67 25.54
C LYS A 122 5.52 8.73 24.48
N LEU A 123 4.55 9.61 24.69
CA LEU A 123 4.35 10.79 23.86
C LEU A 123 5.38 11.86 24.23
N LEU A 124 6.09 12.40 23.24
CA LEU A 124 7.07 13.46 23.45
C LEU A 124 6.41 14.85 23.39
N PHE A 125 5.84 15.18 22.24
CA PHE A 125 5.15 16.44 22.02
C PHE A 125 4.21 16.34 20.81
N TRP A 126 3.34 17.33 20.69
CA TRP A 126 2.47 17.53 19.54
C TRP A 126 2.89 18.80 18.80
N ARG A 127 2.62 18.81 17.50
CA ARG A 127 2.85 19.95 16.64
C ARG A 127 1.62 20.19 15.79
N MET A 128 1.19 21.45 15.71
CA MET A 128 0.25 21.88 14.67
C MET A 128 1.03 22.04 13.37
N VAL A 129 0.58 21.41 12.28
CA VAL A 129 1.28 21.52 11.00
C VAL A 129 1.03 22.91 10.41
N ASN A 130 2.10 23.59 10.01
CA ASN A 130 2.03 24.91 9.41
C ASN A 130 1.51 24.80 7.97
N VAL A 131 0.29 25.27 7.75
CA VAL A 131 -0.42 25.18 6.46
C VAL A 131 -0.84 26.54 5.92
N ASN A 132 -0.79 26.70 4.60
CA ASN A 132 -1.31 27.86 3.89
C ASN A 132 -2.69 27.57 3.30
N LYS A 133 -3.74 27.96 4.01
CA LYS A 133 -5.14 27.69 3.60
C LYS A 133 -5.61 28.48 2.39
N ASN A 134 -4.89 29.53 2.00
CA ASN A 134 -5.31 30.42 0.92
C ASN A 134 -5.08 29.83 -0.47
N CYS A 135 -4.41 28.68 -0.58
CA CYS A 135 -4.06 28.08 -1.87
C CYS A 135 -5.00 26.96 -2.32
N ILE A 136 -6.04 26.62 -1.54
CA ILE A 136 -6.98 25.53 -1.86
C ILE A 136 -8.35 26.05 -2.29
N GLY A 137 -9.04 25.29 -3.15
CA GLY A 137 -10.40 25.59 -3.59
C GLY A 137 -11.45 25.50 -2.47
N ILE A 138 -12.65 25.98 -2.76
CA ILE A 138 -13.76 26.06 -1.79
C ILE A 138 -14.20 24.66 -1.36
N VAL A 139 -14.22 23.71 -2.30
CA VAL A 139 -14.61 22.33 -2.04
C VAL A 139 -13.59 21.66 -1.11
N ALA A 140 -12.29 21.79 -1.39
CA ALA A 140 -11.23 21.30 -0.51
C ALA A 140 -11.32 21.92 0.90
N HIS A 141 -11.58 23.22 1.00
CA HIS A 141 -11.70 23.93 2.26
C HIS A 141 -12.92 23.47 3.10
N SER A 142 -14.02 23.07 2.45
CA SER A 142 -15.22 22.62 3.16
C SER A 142 -15.01 21.33 3.97
N GLU A 143 -14.09 20.47 3.53
CA GLU A 143 -13.74 19.19 4.15
C GLU A 143 -12.33 19.21 4.76
N GLU A 144 -11.69 20.38 4.88
CA GLU A 144 -10.34 20.52 5.41
C GLU A 144 -10.27 20.01 6.87
N PRO A 145 -9.40 19.03 7.17
CA PRO A 145 -9.20 18.56 8.52
C PRO A 145 -8.25 19.48 9.29
N ILE A 146 -8.29 19.39 10.62
CA ILE A 146 -7.22 19.96 11.44
C ILE A 146 -6.04 19.00 11.38
N ILE A 147 -4.88 19.49 10.95
CA ILE A 147 -3.69 18.67 10.73
C ILE A 147 -2.74 18.82 11.91
N VAL A 148 -2.56 17.71 12.63
CA VAL A 148 -1.64 17.63 13.76
C VAL A 148 -0.58 16.57 13.51
N GLN A 149 0.61 16.77 14.07
CA GLN A 149 1.70 15.84 14.03
C GLN A 149 2.06 15.41 15.46
N VAL A 150 2.20 14.11 15.67
CA VAL A 150 2.60 13.53 16.97
C VAL A 150 4.01 12.99 16.90
N PHE A 151 4.73 13.04 18.03
CA PHE A 151 6.04 12.43 18.20
C PHE A 151 6.00 11.48 19.41
N VAL A 152 6.42 10.23 19.20
CA VAL A 152 6.42 9.18 20.22
C VAL A 152 7.77 8.47 20.28
N VAL A 153 8.10 7.96 21.46
CA VAL A 153 9.32 7.19 21.74
C VAL A 153 8.98 5.97 22.59
N GLN A 154 9.92 5.06 22.69
CA GLN A 154 9.80 3.93 23.62
C GLN A 154 9.83 4.44 25.07
N LYS A 155 8.97 3.87 25.93
CA LYS A 155 8.82 4.32 27.33
C LYS A 155 10.02 3.97 28.22
N SER A 156 10.69 2.84 27.95
CA SER A 156 11.92 2.42 28.63
C SER A 156 12.98 2.02 27.61
N GLU A 157 14.13 2.70 27.62
CA GLU A 157 15.35 2.21 26.96
C GLU A 157 15.89 1.03 27.79
N SER A 158 15.42 -0.19 27.55
CA SER A 158 16.18 -1.35 28.00
C SER A 158 17.37 -1.50 27.07
N GLU A 159 18.58 -1.31 27.61
CA GLU A 159 19.88 -1.41 26.92
C GLU A 159 20.09 -2.75 26.19
N GLU A 160 19.27 -3.76 26.47
CA GLU A 160 19.34 -5.11 25.88
C GLU A 160 18.38 -5.37 24.71
N SER A 161 17.47 -4.44 24.35
CA SER A 161 16.58 -4.65 23.19
C SER A 161 17.23 -4.22 21.88
N SER A 162 18.28 -4.95 21.48
CA SER A 162 18.92 -4.87 20.17
C SER A 162 18.03 -5.42 19.05
N GLN A 163 16.78 -4.97 18.95
CA GLN A 163 15.88 -5.30 17.85
C GLN A 163 15.02 -4.09 17.48
N ASP A 164 15.50 -3.34 16.48
CA ASP A 164 14.80 -2.28 15.73
C ASP A 164 13.36 -2.70 15.33
N THR A 165 13.14 -4.01 15.11
CA THR A 165 11.83 -4.60 14.84
C THR A 165 10.82 -4.44 15.98
N GLY A 166 11.25 -4.46 17.24
CA GLY A 166 10.35 -4.34 18.39
C GLY A 166 9.67 -2.97 18.47
N PHE A 167 10.43 -1.90 18.26
CA PHE A 167 9.89 -0.54 18.28
C PHE A 167 8.94 -0.29 17.10
N ARG A 168 9.31 -0.72 15.88
CA ARG A 168 8.45 -0.60 14.70
C ARG A 168 7.12 -1.34 14.87
N SER A 169 7.15 -2.56 15.40
CA SER A 169 5.94 -3.33 15.72
C SER A 169 5.07 -2.65 16.79
N GLN A 170 5.67 -2.07 17.84
CA GLN A 170 4.93 -1.32 18.86
C GLN A 170 4.25 -0.07 18.29
N VAL A 171 4.93 0.68 17.42
CA VAL A 171 4.37 1.86 16.75
C VAL A 171 3.26 1.46 15.79
N PHE A 172 3.41 0.33 15.07
CA PHE A 172 2.34 -0.23 14.23
C PHE A 172 1.11 -0.61 15.06
N LEU A 173 1.30 -1.23 16.23
CA LEU A 173 0.23 -1.54 17.18
C LEU A 173 -0.48 -0.27 17.64
N LEU A 174 0.26 0.75 18.07
CA LEU A 174 -0.30 2.05 18.44
C LEU A 174 -1.15 2.64 17.31
N ARG A 175 -0.59 2.69 16.09
CA ARG A 175 -1.28 3.23 14.93
C ARG A 175 -2.58 2.47 14.65
N LYS A 176 -2.53 1.14 14.60
CA LYS A 176 -3.72 0.31 14.31
C LYS A 176 -4.77 0.42 15.41
N TYR A 177 -4.35 0.40 16.66
CA TYR A 177 -5.27 0.51 17.79
C TYR A 177 -5.95 1.89 17.79
N ALA A 178 -5.18 2.97 17.62
CA ALA A 178 -5.71 4.32 17.50
C ALA A 178 -6.61 4.50 16.27
N SER A 179 -6.24 3.97 15.09
CA SER A 179 -7.09 3.99 13.88
C SER A 179 -8.44 3.34 14.13
N ASN A 180 -8.49 2.24 14.88
CA ASN A 180 -9.73 1.50 15.12
C ASN A 180 -10.63 2.23 16.13
N GLU A 181 -10.07 2.63 17.28
CA GLU A 181 -10.82 3.32 18.35
C GLU A 181 -11.25 4.74 17.96
N LEU A 182 -10.38 5.48 17.26
CA LEU A 182 -10.59 6.89 16.93
C LEU A 182 -11.08 7.11 15.49
N SER A 183 -11.48 6.06 14.78
CA SER A 183 -11.91 6.08 13.36
C SER A 183 -12.98 7.12 13.02
N LYS A 184 -13.83 7.48 13.98
CA LYS A 184 -14.89 8.49 13.80
C LYS A 184 -14.39 9.92 13.94
N SER A 185 -13.29 10.12 14.68
CA SER A 185 -12.79 11.45 15.02
C SER A 185 -11.59 11.85 14.17
N CYS A 186 -10.75 10.88 13.79
CA CYS A 186 -9.52 11.16 13.07
C CYS A 186 -9.09 10.05 12.09
N TYR A 187 -8.24 10.43 11.15
CA TYR A 187 -7.55 9.54 10.23
C TYR A 187 -6.03 9.72 10.35
N ILE A 188 -5.32 8.63 10.60
CA ILE A 188 -3.85 8.64 10.72
C ILE A 188 -3.24 8.37 9.33
N CYS A 189 -2.63 9.42 8.75
CA CYS A 189 -2.03 9.37 7.41
C CYS A 189 -0.74 8.57 7.40
N SER A 190 0.08 8.78 8.43
CA SER A 190 1.33 8.07 8.68
C SER A 190 1.58 8.07 10.18
N LEU A 191 2.23 7.04 10.70
CA LEU A 191 2.80 7.00 12.05
C LEU A 191 3.86 5.89 12.05
N CYS A 192 5.12 6.27 11.82
CA CYS A 192 6.25 5.34 11.75
C CYS A 192 7.58 6.06 12.06
N SER A 193 8.68 5.30 12.10
CA SER A 193 10.02 5.76 12.47
C SER A 193 10.92 6.15 11.29
N GLU A 194 10.49 5.89 10.06
CA GLU A 194 11.31 6.02 8.87
C GLU A 194 10.73 7.02 7.86
N ARG A 195 9.42 7.24 7.88
CA ARG A 195 8.69 7.87 6.78
C ARG A 195 7.60 8.83 7.26
N ILE A 196 7.22 9.74 6.39
CA ILE A 196 6.12 10.67 6.61
C ILE A 196 5.36 10.91 5.31
N VAL A 197 4.03 11.08 5.41
CA VAL A 197 3.14 11.31 4.27
C VAL A 197 2.46 12.67 4.39
N TYR A 198 2.69 13.54 3.41
CA TYR A 198 2.00 14.82 3.23
C TYR A 198 1.02 14.67 2.06
N LYS A 199 -0.28 14.77 2.31
CA LYS A 199 -1.31 14.56 1.29
C LYS A 199 -2.55 15.41 1.57
N GLY A 200 -3.47 15.46 0.61
CA GLY A 200 -4.74 16.14 0.76
C GLY A 200 -5.45 16.33 -0.57
N LEU A 201 -6.54 17.10 -0.56
CA LEU A 201 -7.29 17.47 -1.77
C LEU A 201 -6.63 18.66 -2.44
N PHE A 202 -5.64 18.36 -3.28
CA PHE A 202 -4.80 19.35 -3.93
C PHE A 202 -4.68 19.02 -5.42
N THR A 203 -4.53 20.05 -6.24
CA THR A 203 -3.85 19.91 -7.53
C THR A 203 -2.35 19.64 -7.31
N THR A 204 -1.65 19.20 -8.35
CA THR A 204 -0.22 18.85 -8.26
C THR A 204 0.66 19.99 -7.74
N LYS A 205 0.30 21.24 -8.04
CA LYS A 205 1.03 22.45 -7.62
C LYS A 205 0.69 22.90 -6.21
N GLN A 206 -0.58 22.74 -5.80
CA GLN A 206 -1.07 23.21 -4.50
C GLN A 206 -0.41 22.50 -3.32
N LEU A 207 -0.10 21.20 -3.46
CA LEU A 207 0.56 20.40 -2.43
C LEU A 207 1.79 21.11 -1.83
N TRP A 208 2.65 21.64 -2.70
CA TRP A 208 3.93 22.25 -2.34
C TRP A 208 3.78 23.62 -1.66
N ASN A 209 2.69 24.32 -1.97
CA ASN A 209 2.39 25.65 -1.42
C ASN A 209 1.57 25.56 -0.12
N TYR A 210 0.80 24.49 0.04
CA TYR A 210 -0.04 24.28 1.22
C TYR A 210 0.80 23.93 2.45
N TYR A 211 1.70 22.94 2.34
CA TYR A 211 2.56 22.55 3.47
C TYR A 211 3.85 23.36 3.51
N ALA A 212 4.01 24.21 4.53
CA ALA A 212 5.21 25.03 4.70
C ALA A 212 6.49 24.18 4.82
N ASP A 213 6.38 22.98 5.38
CA ASP A 213 7.48 22.03 5.53
C ASP A 213 8.13 21.68 4.18
N LEU A 214 7.32 21.45 3.14
CA LEU A 214 7.80 21.03 1.81
C LEU A 214 8.56 22.14 1.08
N SER A 215 8.37 23.39 1.49
CA SER A 215 9.11 24.55 0.96
C SER A 215 10.39 24.84 1.75
N ASN A 216 10.62 24.17 2.88
CA ASN A 216 11.78 24.42 3.72
C ASN A 216 13.07 23.83 3.10
N PRO A 217 14.16 24.62 2.93
CA PRO A 217 15.41 24.12 2.36
C PRO A 217 16.09 23.04 3.23
N LYS A 218 15.78 22.98 4.53
CA LYS A 218 16.26 21.95 5.46
C LYS A 218 15.46 20.65 5.37
N PHE A 219 14.43 20.57 4.53
CA PHE A 219 13.75 19.32 4.25
C PHE A 219 14.68 18.42 3.42
N LEU A 220 15.40 17.53 4.10
CA LEU A 220 16.31 16.57 3.48
C LEU A 220 15.69 15.18 3.51
N THR A 221 15.63 14.54 2.35
CA THR A 221 15.11 13.17 2.21
C THR A 221 15.93 12.39 1.20
N HIS A 222 16.02 11.06 1.37
CA HIS A 222 16.72 10.20 0.40
C HIS A 222 15.78 9.57 -0.61
N PHE A 223 14.47 9.58 -0.37
CA PHE A 223 13.46 9.14 -1.34
C PHE A 223 12.17 9.97 -1.25
N ALA A 224 11.44 10.02 -2.35
CA ALA A 224 10.11 10.58 -2.40
C ALA A 224 9.22 9.78 -3.36
N ILE A 225 8.03 9.39 -2.90
CA ILE A 225 6.96 8.80 -3.73
C ILE A 225 5.88 9.86 -3.90
N VAL A 226 5.53 10.17 -5.15
CA VAL A 226 4.49 11.15 -5.48
C VAL A 226 3.31 10.47 -6.15
N HIS A 227 2.12 10.99 -5.88
CA HIS A 227 0.90 10.53 -6.51
C HIS A 227 -0.05 11.70 -6.80
N ASN A 228 -0.67 11.63 -7.97
CA ASN A 228 -1.76 12.48 -8.38
C ASN A 228 -2.96 11.61 -8.72
N ARG A 229 -4.07 11.85 -8.02
CA ARG A 229 -5.27 11.05 -8.10
C ARG A 229 -6.20 11.56 -9.18
N PHE A 230 -6.90 10.63 -9.83
CA PHE A 230 -8.04 10.88 -10.70
C PHE A 230 -9.17 10.01 -10.19
N SER A 231 -10.23 10.61 -9.65
CA SER A 231 -11.36 9.92 -9.05
C SER A 231 -12.59 10.04 -9.94
N THR A 232 -13.34 8.96 -10.14
CA THR A 232 -14.68 9.04 -10.71
C THR A 232 -15.74 9.48 -9.69
N ASN A 233 -15.35 9.67 -8.44
CA ASN A 233 -16.24 10.14 -7.38
C ASN A 233 -16.22 11.67 -7.29
N THR A 234 -17.39 12.28 -7.19
CA THR A 234 -17.56 13.73 -7.04
C THR A 234 -17.49 14.21 -5.59
N PHE A 235 -17.39 13.30 -4.61
CA PHE A 235 -17.31 13.67 -3.20
C PHE A 235 -15.85 13.84 -2.72
N PRO A 236 -15.47 15.06 -2.29
CA PRO A 236 -14.13 15.33 -1.78
C PRO A 236 -13.84 14.53 -0.51
N SER A 237 -12.69 13.84 -0.45
CA SER A 237 -12.21 13.20 0.78
C SER A 237 -10.69 13.29 0.92
N TRP A 238 -10.22 14.07 1.89
CA TRP A 238 -8.80 14.25 2.21
C TRP A 238 -8.09 12.93 2.53
N CYS A 239 -8.77 12.03 3.23
CA CYS A 239 -8.19 10.74 3.65
C CYS A 239 -7.91 9.80 2.47
N ARG A 240 -8.67 9.93 1.37
CA ARG A 240 -8.55 9.09 0.16
C ARG A 240 -7.39 9.50 -0.74
N ALA A 241 -6.83 10.69 -0.57
CA ALA A 241 -5.63 11.09 -1.28
C ALA A 241 -4.50 10.08 -1.02
N HIS A 242 -3.61 9.97 -2.00
CA HIS A 242 -2.43 9.14 -1.94
C HIS A 242 -1.17 10.00 -1.73
N PRO A 243 -0.03 9.42 -1.34
CA PRO A 243 0.18 8.01 -0.97
C PRO A 243 -0.59 7.53 0.27
N GLN A 244 -0.72 6.21 0.41
CA GLN A 244 -1.18 5.55 1.64
C GLN A 244 0.02 5.37 2.61
N ARG A 245 -0.07 4.47 3.59
CA ARG A 245 0.99 4.33 4.59
C ARG A 245 2.24 3.76 3.97
N MET A 246 2.15 2.70 3.18
CA MET A 246 3.24 1.97 2.52
C MET A 246 3.38 2.18 1.02
N MET A 247 2.31 2.56 0.35
CA MET A 247 2.30 2.55 -1.10
C MET A 247 1.46 3.65 -1.75
N ALA A 248 1.70 3.84 -3.03
CA ALA A 248 0.86 4.58 -3.96
C ALA A 248 0.43 3.63 -5.08
N HIS A 249 -0.86 3.70 -5.44
CA HIS A 249 -1.47 2.77 -6.37
C HIS A 249 -2.04 3.54 -7.56
N ASN A 250 -1.75 3.05 -8.76
CA ASN A 250 -2.37 3.49 -9.99
C ASN A 250 -3.01 2.27 -10.65
N GLY A 251 -4.32 2.14 -10.54
CA GLY A 251 -4.98 0.89 -10.86
C GLY A 251 -6.29 0.70 -10.13
N GLU A 252 -6.78 -0.53 -10.20
CA GLU A 252 -7.99 -1.01 -9.52
C GLU A 252 -7.78 -2.46 -9.09
N ILE A 253 -8.17 -2.82 -7.86
CA ILE A 253 -8.15 -4.21 -7.39
C ILE A 253 -9.53 -4.84 -7.55
N ASN A 254 -9.68 -5.67 -8.57
CA ASN A 254 -10.96 -6.29 -8.94
C ASN A 254 -11.36 -7.44 -7.98
N THR A 255 -10.41 -8.04 -7.27
CA THR A 255 -10.68 -9.14 -6.33
C THR A 255 -10.96 -8.68 -4.89
N LEU A 256 -11.08 -7.36 -4.66
CA LEU A 256 -11.12 -6.74 -3.33
C LEU A 256 -12.09 -7.41 -2.35
N ARG A 257 -13.35 -7.64 -2.77
CA ARG A 257 -14.38 -8.19 -1.87
C ARG A 257 -14.00 -9.58 -1.36
N GLY A 258 -13.40 -10.41 -2.22
CA GLY A 258 -12.89 -11.72 -1.82
C GLY A 258 -11.77 -11.56 -0.80
N ASN A 259 -10.77 -10.76 -1.12
CA ASN A 259 -9.58 -10.56 -0.29
C ASN A 259 -9.92 -10.01 1.10
N VAL A 260 -10.82 -9.02 1.18
CA VAL A 260 -11.28 -8.46 2.45
C VAL A 260 -11.99 -9.51 3.31
N ASN A 261 -12.82 -10.35 2.69
CA ASN A 261 -13.53 -11.41 3.39
C ASN A 261 -12.58 -12.52 3.87
N TYR A 262 -11.61 -12.92 3.05
CA TYR A 262 -10.58 -13.90 3.45
C TYR A 262 -9.72 -13.37 4.59
N CYS A 263 -9.27 -12.11 4.52
CA CYS A 263 -8.56 -11.46 5.60
C CYS A 263 -9.38 -11.52 6.90
N ARG A 264 -10.66 -11.10 6.86
CA ARG A 264 -11.56 -11.14 8.02
C ARG A 264 -11.74 -12.56 8.58
N ALA A 265 -11.91 -13.56 7.72
CA ALA A 265 -12.11 -14.95 8.13
C ALA A 265 -10.87 -15.53 8.84
N ARG A 266 -9.66 -15.10 8.44
CA ARG A 266 -8.40 -15.58 9.03
C ARG A 266 -8.05 -14.92 10.36
N GLN A 267 -8.60 -13.74 10.68
CA GLN A 267 -8.20 -12.97 11.88
C GLN A 267 -8.23 -13.79 13.18
N SER A 268 -9.23 -14.65 13.37
CA SER A 268 -9.36 -15.46 14.59
C SER A 268 -8.29 -16.54 14.75
N LEU A 269 -7.62 -16.93 13.65
CA LEU A 269 -6.57 -17.94 13.62
C LEU A 269 -5.16 -17.33 13.62
N MET A 270 -5.04 -16.01 13.60
CA MET A 270 -3.76 -15.35 13.46
C MET A 270 -2.90 -15.48 14.72
N PHE A 271 -1.62 -15.73 14.47
CA PHE A 271 -0.58 -15.77 15.48
C PHE A 271 0.62 -14.99 14.96
N SER A 272 1.29 -14.25 15.83
CA SER A 272 2.52 -13.53 15.51
C SER A 272 3.54 -13.76 16.61
N ARG A 273 4.82 -13.77 16.24
CA ARG A 273 5.94 -13.86 17.18
C ARG A 273 6.20 -12.52 17.89
N PHE A 274 5.74 -11.42 17.31
CA PHE A 274 5.97 -10.06 17.81
C PHE A 274 4.90 -9.58 18.81
N TYR A 275 3.72 -10.21 18.81
CA TYR A 275 2.58 -9.76 19.61
C TYR A 275 2.05 -10.87 20.50
N THR A 276 1.69 -10.51 21.73
CA THR A 276 0.87 -11.36 22.59
C THR A 276 -0.54 -11.50 22.02
N LYS A 277 -1.29 -12.53 22.47
CA LYS A 277 -2.69 -12.73 22.07
C LYS A 277 -3.59 -11.52 22.39
N ALA A 278 -3.30 -10.79 23.46
CA ALA A 278 -4.03 -9.57 23.80
C ALA A 278 -3.67 -8.42 22.83
N GLN A 279 -2.39 -8.23 22.52
CA GLN A 279 -1.96 -7.18 21.59
C GLN A 279 -2.46 -7.42 20.16
N ILE A 280 -2.40 -8.66 19.66
CA ILE A 280 -2.86 -8.96 18.29
C ILE A 280 -4.36 -8.68 18.13
N SER A 281 -5.17 -8.89 19.18
CA SER A 281 -6.60 -8.57 19.13
C SER A 281 -6.89 -7.07 18.97
N LYS A 282 -6.00 -6.18 19.45
CA LYS A 282 -6.12 -4.73 19.27
C LYS A 282 -5.86 -4.28 17.83
N LEU A 283 -5.21 -5.11 17.01
CA LEU A 283 -4.98 -4.83 15.58
C LEU A 283 -6.26 -4.97 14.75
N PHE A 284 -7.28 -5.66 15.25
CA PHE A 284 -8.49 -5.96 14.48
C PHE A 284 -9.49 -4.80 14.47
N PRO A 285 -10.15 -4.52 13.33
CA PRO A 285 -9.95 -5.17 12.03
C PRO A 285 -8.64 -4.75 11.34
N ILE A 286 -7.98 -5.70 10.64
CA ILE A 286 -6.72 -5.43 9.92
C ILE A 286 -6.94 -4.42 8.81
N ILE A 287 -7.95 -4.68 7.98
CA ILE A 287 -8.42 -3.74 6.97
C ILE A 287 -9.41 -2.79 7.65
N GLU A 288 -9.07 -1.51 7.68
CA GLU A 288 -9.90 -0.46 8.28
C GLU A 288 -11.25 -0.36 7.52
N GLN A 289 -12.29 0.07 8.23
CA GLN A 289 -13.62 0.18 7.61
C GLN A 289 -13.70 1.37 6.65
N GLY A 290 -14.38 1.21 5.52
CA GLY A 290 -14.62 2.31 4.56
C GLY A 290 -13.41 2.71 3.72
N MET A 291 -12.33 1.92 3.72
CA MET A 291 -11.15 2.14 2.89
C MET A 291 -11.45 1.90 1.41
N SER A 292 -10.72 2.60 0.53
CA SER A 292 -10.66 2.26 -0.89
C SER A 292 -9.98 0.90 -1.10
N ASP A 293 -10.03 0.40 -2.33
CA ASP A 293 -9.29 -0.78 -2.77
C ASP A 293 -7.79 -0.69 -2.40
N SER A 294 -7.22 0.48 -2.66
CA SER A 294 -5.82 0.81 -2.48
C SER A 294 -5.47 0.95 -1.02
N GLY A 295 -6.34 1.57 -0.22
CA GLY A 295 -6.19 1.64 1.23
C GLY A 295 -6.29 0.27 1.91
N SER A 296 -7.14 -0.60 1.38
CA SER A 296 -7.27 -1.98 1.86
C SER A 296 -6.03 -2.82 1.54
N PHE A 297 -5.49 -2.66 0.32
CA PHE A 297 -4.23 -3.29 -0.08
C PHE A 297 -3.08 -2.81 0.81
N ASP A 298 -2.99 -1.50 1.07
CA ASP A 298 -1.97 -0.90 1.92
C ASP A 298 -2.01 -1.45 3.36
N ASN A 299 -3.19 -1.56 3.96
CA ASN A 299 -3.36 -2.16 5.28
C ASN A 299 -2.87 -3.60 5.35
N MET A 300 -3.16 -4.39 4.32
CA MET A 300 -2.74 -5.78 4.25
C MET A 300 -1.22 -5.90 4.05
N MET A 301 -0.64 -5.08 3.17
CA MET A 301 0.81 -5.02 2.95
C MET A 301 1.56 -4.65 4.23
N GLU A 302 1.09 -3.60 4.91
CA GLU A 302 1.69 -3.13 6.16
C GLU A 302 1.57 -4.18 7.27
N PHE A 303 0.45 -4.89 7.35
CA PHE A 303 0.28 -5.99 8.29
C PHE A 303 1.26 -7.15 8.03
N LEU A 304 1.45 -7.55 6.76
CA LEU A 304 2.43 -8.60 6.43
C LEU A 304 3.85 -8.20 6.83
N CYS A 305 4.23 -6.94 6.61
CA CYS A 305 5.57 -6.46 6.95
C CYS A 305 5.78 -6.31 8.47
N GLN A 306 4.82 -5.70 9.18
CA GLN A 306 4.98 -5.31 10.59
C GLN A 306 4.55 -6.38 11.59
N ALA A 307 3.72 -7.34 11.16
CA ALA A 307 3.21 -8.42 12.01
C ALA A 307 3.53 -9.83 11.50
N GLY A 308 3.81 -9.98 10.20
CA GLY A 308 3.98 -11.28 9.52
C GLY A 308 5.42 -11.76 9.32
N ASP A 309 6.45 -11.01 9.75
CA ASP A 309 7.87 -11.36 9.55
C ASP A 309 8.27 -11.49 8.06
N TYR A 310 7.55 -10.78 7.20
CA TYR A 310 7.83 -10.71 5.76
C TYR A 310 8.64 -9.46 5.43
N SER A 311 9.67 -9.62 4.61
CA SER A 311 10.31 -8.46 3.99
C SER A 311 9.35 -7.77 3.03
N LEU A 312 9.49 -6.45 2.80
CA LEU A 312 8.63 -5.73 1.85
C LEU A 312 8.59 -6.38 0.45
N PRO A 313 9.72 -6.80 -0.18
CA PRO A 313 9.66 -7.49 -1.46
C PRO A 313 8.90 -8.82 -1.39
N GLU A 314 9.03 -9.58 -0.30
CA GLU A 314 8.34 -10.85 -0.10
C GLU A 314 6.83 -10.65 0.08
N ALA A 315 6.41 -9.64 0.84
CA ALA A 315 5.00 -9.27 0.98
C ALA A 315 4.40 -8.87 -0.38
N VAL A 316 5.12 -8.07 -1.17
CA VAL A 316 4.70 -7.67 -2.52
C VAL A 316 4.58 -8.89 -3.45
N MET A 317 5.56 -9.81 -3.43
CA MET A 317 5.52 -11.04 -4.22
C MET A 317 4.36 -11.96 -3.86
N MET A 318 3.96 -12.01 -2.59
CA MET A 318 2.79 -12.77 -2.14
C MET A 318 1.48 -12.12 -2.57
N MET A 319 1.36 -10.79 -2.46
CA MET A 319 0.14 -10.07 -2.80
C MET A 319 -0.09 -9.94 -4.30
N ILE A 320 0.97 -9.71 -5.08
CA ILE A 320 0.95 -9.61 -6.55
C ILE A 320 1.94 -10.62 -7.13
N PRO A 321 1.56 -11.91 -7.17
CA PRO A 321 2.42 -12.93 -7.75
C PRO A 321 2.49 -12.80 -9.27
N GLU A 322 3.60 -13.25 -9.83
CA GLU A 322 3.79 -13.36 -11.27
C GLU A 322 2.83 -14.37 -11.90
N ALA A 323 2.66 -14.32 -13.22
CA ALA A 323 1.95 -15.36 -13.95
C ALA A 323 2.78 -16.66 -13.99
N TRP A 324 2.67 -17.48 -12.95
CA TRP A 324 3.49 -18.70 -12.78
C TRP A 324 2.75 -20.01 -13.13
N HIS A 325 1.41 -20.01 -13.11
CA HIS A 325 0.58 -21.23 -13.16
C HIS A 325 0.78 -22.07 -14.43
N ASN A 326 1.02 -21.41 -15.57
CA ASN A 326 1.19 -22.07 -16.86
C ASN A 326 2.67 -22.32 -17.20
N LEU A 327 3.60 -21.93 -16.33
CA LEU A 327 5.03 -22.13 -16.54
C LEU A 327 5.43 -23.51 -16.03
N ASP A 328 6.20 -24.22 -16.87
CA ASP A 328 6.66 -25.56 -16.57
C ASP A 328 8.12 -25.54 -16.07
N PRO A 329 8.38 -25.89 -14.80
CA PRO A 329 9.73 -25.95 -14.27
C PRO A 329 10.57 -27.06 -14.93
N GLU A 330 9.97 -28.09 -15.53
CA GLU A 330 10.70 -29.17 -16.22
C GLU A 330 11.20 -28.72 -17.60
N LYS A 331 10.53 -27.74 -18.22
CA LYS A 331 10.96 -27.11 -19.48
C LYS A 331 11.94 -25.96 -19.29
N GLY A 332 12.29 -25.63 -18.04
CA GLY A 332 13.18 -24.52 -17.71
C GLY A 332 12.54 -23.13 -17.89
N GLU A 333 11.21 -23.04 -17.97
CA GLU A 333 10.48 -21.76 -18.10
C GLU A 333 10.49 -20.96 -16.79
N ILE A 334 10.64 -21.65 -15.67
CA ILE A 334 10.72 -21.11 -14.31
C ILE A 334 11.63 -22.01 -13.47
N SER A 335 12.38 -21.44 -12.52
CA SER A 335 13.17 -22.28 -11.61
C SER A 335 12.24 -23.11 -10.71
N ARG A 336 12.71 -24.29 -10.29
CA ARG A 336 11.90 -25.20 -9.48
C ARG A 336 11.57 -24.59 -8.11
N GLU A 337 12.52 -23.87 -7.53
CA GLU A 337 12.41 -23.18 -6.24
C GLU A 337 11.34 -22.09 -6.32
N LYS A 338 11.39 -21.25 -7.37
CA LYS A 338 10.44 -20.17 -7.61
C LYS A 338 9.03 -20.72 -7.83
N TRP A 339 8.89 -21.79 -8.60
CA TRP A 339 7.61 -22.46 -8.81
C TRP A 339 7.03 -23.04 -7.50
N ASN A 340 7.87 -23.69 -6.68
CA ASN A 340 7.45 -24.22 -5.38
C ASN A 340 7.04 -23.09 -4.42
N TYR A 341 7.78 -21.98 -4.37
CA TYR A 341 7.42 -20.81 -3.59
C TYR A 341 6.03 -20.28 -3.97
N PHE A 342 5.79 -20.02 -5.26
CA PHE A 342 4.51 -19.48 -5.71
C PHE A 342 3.36 -20.45 -5.48
N LYS A 343 3.59 -21.75 -5.66
CA LYS A 343 2.61 -22.79 -5.34
C LYS A 343 2.28 -22.85 -3.85
N TRP A 344 3.27 -22.69 -2.97
CA TRP A 344 3.04 -22.59 -1.53
C TRP A 344 2.29 -21.31 -1.18
N ALA A 345 2.71 -20.17 -1.73
CA ALA A 345 2.10 -18.87 -1.48
C ALA A 345 0.62 -18.86 -1.89
N ALA A 346 0.26 -19.41 -3.06
CA ALA A 346 -1.11 -19.50 -3.54
C ALA A 346 -2.06 -20.34 -2.65
N ASN A 347 -1.52 -21.27 -1.86
CA ASN A 347 -2.32 -22.02 -0.87
C ASN A 347 -2.51 -21.22 0.44
N SER A 348 -1.61 -20.29 0.72
CA SER A 348 -1.57 -19.54 1.98
C SER A 348 -2.26 -18.17 1.87
N PHE A 349 -2.18 -17.55 0.69
CA PHE A 349 -2.60 -16.18 0.45
C PHE A 349 -3.14 -16.01 -0.97
N GLU A 350 -4.32 -15.41 -1.09
CA GLU A 350 -4.96 -15.09 -2.37
C GLU A 350 -4.33 -13.83 -3.01
N PRO A 351 -4.14 -13.83 -4.35
CA PRO A 351 -3.62 -12.67 -5.04
C PRO A 351 -4.62 -11.51 -5.04
N TRP A 352 -4.11 -10.30 -4.83
CA TRP A 352 -4.84 -9.07 -5.00
C TRP A 352 -4.71 -8.63 -6.45
N ASP A 353 -5.62 -9.13 -7.29
CA ASP A 353 -5.54 -9.05 -8.75
C ASP A 353 -6.36 -7.86 -9.29
N GLY A 354 -5.94 -7.37 -10.46
CA GLY A 354 -6.48 -6.19 -11.12
C GLY A 354 -5.38 -5.36 -11.80
N PRO A 355 -5.72 -4.42 -12.70
CA PRO A 355 -4.75 -3.53 -13.31
C PRO A 355 -4.05 -2.72 -12.23
N ALA A 356 -2.74 -2.86 -12.06
CA ALA A 356 -2.05 -2.20 -10.94
C ALA A 356 -0.62 -1.81 -11.30
N LEU A 357 -0.28 -0.56 -11.04
CA LEU A 357 1.08 -0.10 -10.78
C LEU A 357 1.15 0.31 -9.31
N ILE A 358 1.86 -0.47 -8.51
CA ILE A 358 2.07 -0.17 -7.10
C ILE A 358 3.50 0.29 -6.92
N VAL A 359 3.64 1.50 -6.37
CA VAL A 359 4.90 2.04 -5.90
C VAL A 359 4.89 1.95 -4.38
N PHE A 360 5.92 1.36 -3.79
CA PHE A 360 5.93 1.05 -2.36
C PHE A 360 7.28 1.41 -1.74
N SER A 361 7.26 1.65 -0.43
CA SER A 361 8.48 1.77 0.37
C SER A 361 8.22 1.42 1.84
N ASP A 362 9.24 0.95 2.54
CA ASP A 362 9.30 0.84 4.01
C ASP A 362 10.33 1.81 4.62
N GLY A 363 10.94 2.68 3.80
CA GLY A 363 11.99 3.62 4.19
C GLY A 363 13.41 3.14 3.83
N ARG A 364 13.61 1.83 3.69
CA ARG A 364 14.85 1.21 3.20
C ARG A 364 14.68 0.76 1.75
N TYR A 365 13.71 -0.11 1.53
CA TYR A 365 13.34 -0.55 0.20
C TYR A 365 12.41 0.48 -0.41
N ILE A 366 12.64 0.78 -1.68
CA ILE A 366 11.68 1.50 -2.51
C ILE A 366 11.62 0.83 -3.86
N GLY A 367 10.41 0.66 -4.37
CA GLY A 367 10.24 -0.05 -5.61
C GLY A 367 8.89 0.14 -6.26
N ALA A 368 8.74 -0.53 -7.39
CA ALA A 368 7.49 -0.63 -8.12
C ALA A 368 7.28 -2.03 -8.66
N ILE A 369 6.03 -2.44 -8.70
CA ILE A 369 5.58 -3.67 -9.34
C ILE A 369 4.39 -3.36 -10.25
N LEU A 370 4.34 -4.08 -11.37
CA LEU A 370 3.15 -4.16 -12.21
C LEU A 370 2.36 -5.42 -11.88
N ASP A 371 1.05 -5.35 -12.07
CA ASP A 371 0.19 -6.52 -12.06
C ASP A 371 0.69 -7.62 -13.01
N ARG A 372 0.15 -8.82 -12.80
CA ARG A 372 0.52 -10.03 -13.55
C ARG A 372 0.38 -9.92 -15.07
N ASN A 373 -0.45 -9.00 -15.57
CA ASN A 373 -0.69 -8.76 -16.99
C ASN A 373 0.03 -7.50 -17.50
N GLY A 374 0.54 -6.65 -16.61
CA GLY A 374 1.26 -5.43 -16.97
C GLY A 374 0.36 -4.37 -17.61
N LEU A 375 -0.81 -4.14 -17.04
CA LEU A 375 -1.86 -3.30 -17.63
C LEU A 375 -1.62 -1.80 -17.48
N ARG A 376 -0.63 -1.40 -16.65
CA ARG A 376 -0.27 0.00 -16.42
C ARG A 376 1.16 0.30 -16.90
N PRO A 377 1.42 1.50 -17.44
CA PRO A 377 2.76 1.86 -17.88
C PRO A 377 3.64 2.21 -16.69
N ALA A 378 4.88 1.73 -16.68
CA ALA A 378 5.92 2.15 -15.74
C ALA A 378 7.28 2.18 -16.43
N ARG A 379 7.99 3.30 -16.29
CA ARG A 379 9.30 3.54 -16.92
C ARG A 379 10.26 4.05 -15.86
N PHE A 380 11.52 3.64 -15.97
CA PHE A 380 12.55 4.05 -15.04
C PHE A 380 13.86 4.38 -15.75
N TYR A 381 14.67 5.18 -15.08
CA TYR A 381 16.05 5.43 -15.46
C TYR A 381 16.92 5.59 -14.21
N ALA A 382 18.14 5.07 -14.30
CA ALA A 382 19.18 5.20 -13.30
C ALA A 382 20.29 6.10 -13.87
N THR A 383 20.81 7.00 -13.06
CA THR A 383 21.79 8.02 -13.46
C THR A 383 23.12 7.85 -12.73
N SER A 384 24.16 8.50 -13.26
CA SER A 384 25.55 8.38 -12.77
C SER A 384 25.81 9.01 -11.41
N ASP A 385 24.88 9.82 -10.91
CA ASP A 385 24.88 10.45 -9.59
C ASP A 385 24.12 9.62 -8.53
N ASP A 386 24.01 8.31 -8.75
CA ASP A 386 23.35 7.35 -7.84
C ASP A 386 21.85 7.65 -7.61
N MET A 387 21.17 8.22 -8.60
CA MET A 387 19.73 8.49 -8.54
C MET A 387 18.95 7.51 -9.42
N VAL A 388 17.79 7.08 -8.92
CA VAL A 388 16.82 6.28 -9.67
C VAL A 388 15.49 7.01 -9.68
N TYR A 389 14.93 7.14 -10.89
CA TYR A 389 13.65 7.77 -11.12
C TYR A 389 12.73 6.75 -11.78
N MET A 390 11.49 6.65 -11.31
CA MET A 390 10.46 5.83 -11.91
C MET A 390 9.16 6.61 -11.97
N SER A 391 8.46 6.53 -13.08
CA SER A 391 7.14 7.16 -13.24
C SER A 391 6.30 6.36 -14.24
N SER A 392 4.98 6.60 -14.23
CA SER A 392 4.09 6.16 -15.30
C SER A 392 4.48 6.72 -16.68
N GLU A 393 5.21 7.84 -16.72
CA GLU A 393 5.63 8.52 -17.94
C GLU A 393 7.16 8.76 -18.04
N VAL A 394 7.61 9.23 -19.19
CA VAL A 394 8.99 9.69 -19.45
C VAL A 394 9.02 11.20 -19.57
N GLY A 395 10.18 11.81 -19.30
CA GLY A 395 10.35 13.27 -19.37
C GLY A 395 9.88 14.01 -18.12
N VAL A 396 9.66 13.30 -17.02
CA VAL A 396 9.11 13.86 -15.77
C VAL A 396 10.14 14.60 -14.89
N VAL A 397 11.44 14.47 -15.16
CA VAL A 397 12.50 15.21 -14.44
C VAL A 397 13.56 15.67 -15.43
N ASP A 398 14.16 16.83 -15.17
CA ASP A 398 15.29 17.33 -15.93
C ASP A 398 16.60 16.78 -15.34
N ILE A 399 17.29 15.97 -16.14
CA ILE A 399 18.61 15.45 -15.78
C ILE A 399 19.64 16.53 -16.13
N GLN A 400 20.54 16.83 -15.20
CA GLN A 400 21.58 17.82 -15.44
C GLN A 400 22.51 17.38 -16.60
N PRO A 401 23.01 18.31 -17.44
CA PRO A 401 23.76 17.95 -18.65
C PRO A 401 25.02 17.09 -18.41
N ASP A 402 25.62 17.20 -17.22
CA ASP A 402 26.80 16.47 -16.78
C ASP A 402 26.47 15.08 -16.22
N VAL A 403 25.22 14.81 -15.88
CA VAL A 403 24.75 13.53 -15.35
C VAL A 403 24.36 12.59 -16.49
N LYS A 404 24.98 11.41 -16.53
CA LYS A 404 24.72 10.40 -17.56
C LYS A 404 23.64 9.41 -17.13
N ILE A 405 22.81 8.98 -18.07
CA ILE A 405 21.88 7.87 -17.85
C ILE A 405 22.66 6.55 -17.99
N ILE A 406 22.75 5.78 -16.90
CA ILE A 406 23.38 4.46 -16.88
C ILE A 406 22.44 3.41 -17.44
N GLN A 407 21.18 3.44 -17.01
CA GLN A 407 20.17 2.46 -17.37
C GLN A 407 18.85 3.14 -17.64
N LYS A 408 18.12 2.67 -18.65
CA LYS A 408 16.76 3.09 -18.96
C LYS A 408 15.92 1.87 -19.32
N GLY A 409 14.74 1.76 -18.75
CA GLY A 409 13.90 0.58 -18.95
C GLY A 409 12.41 0.84 -18.79
N ARG A 410 11.63 -0.15 -19.21
CA ARG A 410 10.20 -0.27 -18.89
C ARG A 410 10.02 -1.45 -17.95
N LEU A 411 9.13 -1.32 -16.99
CA LEU A 411 8.75 -2.44 -16.14
C LEU A 411 7.93 -3.43 -16.96
N LYS A 412 8.18 -4.73 -16.77
CA LYS A 412 7.42 -5.81 -17.42
C LYS A 412 6.42 -6.38 -16.41
N ALA A 413 5.37 -7.02 -16.91
CA ALA A 413 4.37 -7.70 -16.08
C ALA A 413 5.04 -8.61 -15.03
N GLY A 414 4.65 -8.48 -13.76
CA GLY A 414 5.19 -9.25 -12.64
C GLY A 414 6.66 -9.01 -12.27
N ARG A 415 7.40 -8.14 -12.97
CA ARG A 415 8.79 -7.82 -12.60
C ARG A 415 8.84 -6.72 -11.55
N LEU A 416 9.73 -6.91 -10.58
CA LEU A 416 9.98 -5.97 -9.51
C LEU A 416 11.11 -5.01 -9.93
N LEU A 417 10.87 -3.71 -9.82
CA LEU A 417 11.92 -2.71 -9.78
C LEU A 417 12.12 -2.34 -8.31
N ILE A 418 13.30 -2.58 -7.74
CA ILE A 418 13.51 -2.29 -6.31
C ILE A 418 14.93 -1.84 -6.04
N VAL A 419 15.03 -0.76 -5.27
CA VAL A 419 16.27 -0.19 -4.76
C VAL A 419 16.34 -0.50 -3.28
N ASP A 420 17.48 -1.00 -2.84
CA ASP A 420 17.80 -1.15 -1.43
C ASP A 420 18.81 -0.08 -1.02
N THR A 421 18.35 0.90 -0.24
CA THR A 421 19.17 2.06 0.12
C THR A 421 20.28 1.72 1.12
N GLU A 422 20.19 0.58 1.81
CA GLU A 422 21.27 0.10 2.69
C GLU A 422 22.40 -0.57 1.91
N SER A 423 22.08 -1.39 0.90
CA SER A 423 23.11 -2.00 0.04
C SER A 423 23.63 -1.04 -1.04
N GLY A 424 22.92 0.07 -1.29
CA GLY A 424 23.37 1.10 -2.21
C GLY A 424 23.01 0.86 -3.67
N GLN A 425 22.15 -0.13 -3.96
CA GLN A 425 22.05 -0.74 -5.28
C GLN A 425 20.60 -0.94 -5.76
N LEU A 426 20.43 -0.86 -7.08
CA LEU A 426 19.24 -1.36 -7.75
C LEU A 426 19.35 -2.89 -7.83
N LEU A 427 18.42 -3.61 -7.21
CA LEU A 427 18.47 -5.05 -7.13
C LEU A 427 18.00 -5.72 -8.43
N ASP A 428 18.63 -6.85 -8.75
CA ASP A 428 18.17 -7.72 -9.83
C ASP A 428 16.94 -8.54 -9.39
N ASP A 429 15.88 -8.47 -10.20
CA ASP A 429 14.58 -9.11 -9.95
C ASP A 429 14.69 -10.62 -9.80
N GLU A 430 15.44 -11.29 -10.69
CA GLU A 430 15.60 -12.74 -10.67
C GLU A 430 16.39 -13.20 -9.44
N SER A 431 17.50 -12.51 -9.14
CA SER A 431 18.31 -12.78 -7.96
C SER A 431 17.51 -12.61 -6.66
N LEU A 432 16.74 -11.53 -6.55
CA LEU A 432 15.93 -11.25 -5.37
C LEU A 432 14.83 -12.30 -5.15
N LYS A 433 14.10 -12.63 -6.22
CA LYS A 433 13.05 -13.64 -6.16
C LYS A 433 13.61 -15.03 -5.87
N SER A 434 14.78 -15.35 -6.41
CA SER A 434 15.48 -16.61 -6.09
C SER A 434 15.84 -16.69 -4.61
N LYS A 435 16.41 -15.62 -4.03
CA LYS A 435 16.70 -15.56 -2.59
C LYS A 435 15.46 -15.83 -1.74
N ILE A 436 14.34 -15.18 -2.05
CA ILE A 436 13.06 -15.36 -1.35
C ILE A 436 12.54 -16.78 -1.53
N ALA A 437 12.56 -17.31 -2.77
CA ALA A 437 12.10 -18.65 -3.07
C ALA A 437 12.93 -19.77 -2.39
N THR A 438 14.17 -19.47 -2.00
CA THR A 438 15.06 -20.39 -1.27
C THR A 438 15.10 -20.19 0.24
N LYS A 439 14.38 -19.19 0.77
CA LYS A 439 14.38 -18.83 2.21
C LYS A 439 13.91 -20.00 3.10
N HIS A 440 12.96 -20.79 2.61
CA HIS A 440 12.39 -21.92 3.32
C HIS A 440 12.28 -23.16 2.40
N PRO A 441 12.24 -24.38 2.96
CA PRO A 441 12.13 -25.62 2.19
C PRO A 441 10.68 -25.85 1.70
N TYR A 442 10.19 -24.98 0.82
CA TYR A 442 8.81 -25.00 0.32
C TYR A 442 8.44 -26.31 -0.38
N ASP A 443 9.41 -26.97 -1.04
CA ASP A 443 9.18 -28.25 -1.72
C ASP A 443 8.84 -29.37 -0.73
N VAL A 444 9.50 -29.40 0.43
CA VAL A 444 9.26 -30.36 1.50
C VAL A 444 7.87 -30.14 2.09
N TRP A 445 7.50 -28.88 2.35
CA TRP A 445 6.18 -28.53 2.88
C TRP A 445 5.06 -28.93 1.91
N LEU A 446 5.22 -28.62 0.63
CA LEU A 446 4.25 -29.00 -0.40
C LEU A 446 4.10 -30.53 -0.50
N LYS A 447 5.19 -31.30 -0.48
CA LYS A 447 5.11 -32.77 -0.53
C LYS A 447 4.42 -33.37 0.69
N LYS A 448 4.58 -32.75 1.87
CA LYS A 448 4.06 -33.27 3.14
C LYS A 448 2.58 -32.93 3.35
N GLU A 449 2.17 -31.71 3.00
CA GLU A 449 0.87 -31.16 3.41
C GLU A 449 -0.14 -31.04 2.25
N LEU A 450 0.32 -31.01 0.99
CA LEU A 450 -0.57 -30.89 -0.15
C LEU A 450 -1.12 -32.25 -0.59
N LEU A 451 -2.38 -32.50 -0.24
CA LEU A 451 -3.14 -33.63 -0.80
C LEU A 451 -3.83 -33.19 -2.09
N ILE A 452 -3.30 -33.65 -3.24
CA ILE A 452 -3.94 -33.42 -4.54
C ILE A 452 -4.97 -34.52 -4.78
N CYS A 453 -6.25 -34.20 -4.61
CA CYS A 453 -7.34 -35.12 -4.96
C CYS A 453 -7.61 -35.06 -6.47
N LEU A 454 -6.86 -35.85 -7.25
CA LEU A 454 -7.17 -36.09 -8.67
C LEU A 454 -8.29 -37.13 -8.78
N ARG A 455 -9.52 -36.79 -8.36
CA ARG A 455 -10.68 -37.56 -8.79
C ARG A 455 -11.10 -37.08 -10.18
N CYS A 456 -10.53 -37.70 -11.21
CA CYS A 456 -11.27 -37.88 -12.45
C CYS A 456 -12.59 -38.57 -12.08
N ILE A 457 -13.72 -37.87 -12.20
CA ILE A 457 -15.03 -38.51 -12.11
C ILE A 457 -15.13 -39.40 -13.35
N GLY A 458 -14.68 -40.65 -13.19
CA GLY A 458 -15.09 -41.74 -14.06
C GLY A 458 -16.60 -41.84 -13.94
N LEU A 459 -17.28 -41.65 -15.08
CA LEU A 459 -18.72 -41.82 -15.26
C LEU A 459 -19.25 -43.05 -14.51
N LEU A 460 -19.96 -42.83 -13.41
CA LEU A 460 -20.91 -43.81 -12.88
C LEU A 460 -22.04 -43.90 -13.90
N ARG A 461 -22.15 -45.04 -14.61
CA ARG A 461 -23.33 -45.38 -15.42
C ARG A 461 -24.50 -45.58 -14.45
N ILE A 462 -25.26 -44.51 -14.21
CA ILE A 462 -26.56 -44.60 -13.52
C ILE A 462 -27.60 -45.06 -14.56
N PRO A 463 -28.41 -46.10 -14.28
CA PRO A 463 -29.48 -46.49 -15.17
C PRO A 463 -30.47 -45.33 -15.39
N LEU A 464 -30.81 -45.07 -16.66
CA LEU A 464 -31.63 -43.92 -17.11
C LEU A 464 -32.97 -43.75 -16.38
N ASN A 465 -33.52 -44.83 -15.83
CA ASN A 465 -34.82 -44.81 -15.15
C ASN A 465 -34.78 -44.04 -13.82
N THR A 466 -33.62 -43.89 -13.17
CA THR A 466 -33.49 -43.19 -11.87
C THR A 466 -33.40 -41.67 -12.00
N ILE A 467 -33.11 -41.16 -13.20
CA ILE A 467 -32.86 -39.73 -13.43
C ILE A 467 -34.17 -38.95 -13.63
N ARG A 468 -35.23 -39.60 -14.12
CA ARG A 468 -36.52 -38.93 -14.40
C ARG A 468 -37.30 -38.55 -13.13
N GLU A 469 -37.13 -39.29 -12.03
CA GLU A 469 -37.87 -39.04 -10.78
C GLU A 469 -37.23 -37.96 -9.89
N SER A 470 -35.96 -37.60 -10.13
CA SER A 470 -35.20 -36.70 -9.26
C SER A 470 -34.94 -35.31 -9.84
N GLN A 471 -35.38 -35.02 -11.08
CA GLN A 471 -35.08 -33.76 -11.76
C GLN A 471 -36.32 -32.86 -11.92
N HIS A 472 -36.36 -31.79 -11.12
CA HIS A 472 -37.29 -30.65 -11.28
C HIS A 472 -36.76 -29.55 -12.21
N SER A 473 -35.76 -29.84 -13.06
CA SER A 473 -35.19 -28.88 -14.00
C SER A 473 -36.05 -28.75 -15.27
N SER A 474 -36.19 -27.53 -15.80
CA SER A 474 -36.97 -27.27 -17.01
C SER A 474 -36.40 -28.03 -18.22
N PRO A 475 -37.23 -28.62 -19.10
CA PRO A 475 -36.79 -29.43 -20.24
C PRO A 475 -35.78 -28.71 -21.16
N GLN A 476 -35.91 -27.39 -21.32
CA GLN A 476 -35.02 -26.57 -22.14
C GLN A 476 -33.57 -26.57 -21.64
N SER A 477 -33.34 -26.64 -20.33
CA SER A 477 -32.01 -26.63 -19.72
C SER A 477 -31.24 -27.92 -20.01
N LEU A 478 -31.94 -29.06 -20.09
CA LEU A 478 -31.36 -30.35 -20.43
C LEU A 478 -31.08 -30.45 -21.93
N THR A 479 -32.01 -29.98 -22.78
CA THR A 479 -31.88 -30.15 -24.24
C THR A 479 -30.91 -29.18 -24.88
N ILE A 480 -30.78 -27.95 -24.38
CA ILE A 480 -29.94 -26.92 -25.03
C ILE A 480 -28.58 -26.82 -24.35
N VAL A 481 -28.52 -26.81 -23.02
CA VAL A 481 -27.25 -26.56 -22.32
C VAL A 481 -26.48 -27.86 -22.15
N ALA A 482 -27.08 -28.88 -21.54
CA ALA A 482 -26.35 -30.11 -21.25
C ALA A 482 -25.91 -30.86 -22.53
N SER A 483 -26.76 -30.90 -23.57
CA SER A 483 -26.41 -31.56 -24.84
C SER A 483 -25.28 -30.85 -25.59
N HIS A 484 -25.24 -29.52 -25.55
CA HIS A 484 -24.20 -28.74 -26.21
C HIS A 484 -22.87 -28.87 -25.47
N TYR A 485 -22.88 -28.82 -24.13
CA TYR A 485 -21.69 -29.07 -23.32
C TYR A 485 -21.16 -30.50 -23.47
N LEU A 486 -22.04 -31.52 -23.49
CA LEU A 486 -21.63 -32.92 -23.70
C LEU A 486 -21.11 -33.17 -25.13
N GLY A 487 -21.70 -32.54 -26.15
CA GLY A 487 -21.22 -32.61 -27.53
C GLY A 487 -19.87 -31.92 -27.74
N ILE A 488 -19.59 -30.86 -26.98
CA ILE A 488 -18.29 -30.18 -26.95
C ILE A 488 -17.25 -31.04 -26.22
N ILE A 489 -17.61 -31.65 -25.08
CA ILE A 489 -16.71 -32.53 -24.31
C ILE A 489 -16.31 -33.77 -25.14
N GLN A 490 -17.23 -34.39 -25.90
CA GLN A 490 -16.90 -35.51 -26.79
C GLN A 490 -15.94 -35.13 -27.94
N LYS A 491 -15.95 -33.87 -28.41
CA LYS A 491 -15.00 -33.39 -29.41
C LYS A 491 -13.62 -33.04 -28.84
N ILE A 492 -13.56 -32.67 -27.55
CA ILE A 492 -12.30 -32.37 -26.86
C ILE A 492 -11.55 -33.65 -26.47
N SER A 493 -12.21 -34.80 -26.33
CA SER A 493 -11.55 -36.09 -26.02
C SER A 493 -10.89 -36.80 -27.22
N ILE A 494 -10.71 -36.14 -28.38
CA ILE A 494 -10.04 -36.70 -29.58
C ILE A 494 -8.76 -35.93 -29.95
N PHE A 495 -8.20 -35.10 -29.05
CA PHE A 495 -6.85 -34.54 -29.23
C PHE A 495 -5.99 -34.70 -27.97
#